data_AF-A0A378J055-F1
#
_entry.id   AF-A0A378J055-F1
#
_cell.length_a   1.000
_cell.length_b   1.000
_cell.length_c   1.000
_cell.angle_alpha   90.00
_cell.angle_beta   90.00
_cell.angle_gamma   90.00
#
_symmetry.space_group_name_H-M   'P 1'
#
loop_
_entity.id
_entity.type
_entity.pdbx_description
1 polymer ?
#
loop_
_entity_poly.entity_id
_entity_poly.type
_entity_poly.pdbx_seq_one_letter_code
_entity_poly.pdbx_strand_id
1 'polypeptide(L)'
;MNSQELRSAIQDDIRNIKNISPDIIPGRVYYGQLAKLGFGFYWKILLIVSLALTYSFNYNSDYLRPPLPTILDSAFSALIIGSIASLIMTFLLINPLNMLVLFRFHLEKKLKTGGLLIKKFKLIGIVYLSVLTFFCLLFGFFAKPEVMIGMLLFAFVLSGLATSFFIKLELNRIGLSTVYDVINEFVNKSNHL
;
A
#
# COMPACT_ATOMS: atom_id res chain seq x y z
N MET A 1 -18.29 -3.85 -18.97
CA MET A 1 -19.08 -2.61 -19.06
C MET A 1 -18.56 -1.79 -20.20
N ASN A 2 -19.45 -1.37 -21.08
CA ASN A 2 -19.14 -0.38 -22.11
C ASN A 2 -19.03 1.03 -21.47
N SER A 3 -18.42 1.98 -22.16
CA SER A 3 -18.18 3.36 -21.71
C SER A 3 -19.46 4.11 -21.30
N GLN A 4 -20.57 3.91 -22.03
CA GLN A 4 -21.87 4.52 -21.70
C GLN A 4 -22.48 3.93 -20.42
N GLU A 5 -22.43 2.61 -20.26
CA GLU A 5 -22.89 1.91 -19.04
C GLU A 5 -22.08 2.36 -17.82
N LEU A 6 -20.77 2.55 -17.99
CA LEU A 6 -19.88 3.00 -16.93
C LEU A 6 -20.21 4.42 -16.47
N ARG A 7 -20.45 5.35 -17.40
CA ARG A 7 -20.87 6.72 -17.07
C ARG A 7 -22.19 6.74 -16.31
N SER A 8 -23.18 5.96 -16.75
CA SER A 8 -24.48 5.86 -16.05
C SER A 8 -24.32 5.28 -14.64
N ALA A 9 -23.54 4.20 -14.49
CA ALA A 9 -23.30 3.59 -13.18
C ALA A 9 -22.56 4.54 -12.23
N ILE A 10 -21.60 5.32 -12.73
CA ILE A 10 -20.89 6.35 -11.96
C ILE A 10 -21.86 7.43 -11.45
N GLN A 11 -22.75 7.93 -12.30
CA GLN A 11 -23.73 8.95 -11.90
C GLN A 11 -24.73 8.44 -10.85
N ASP A 12 -25.20 7.20 -11.03
CA ASP A 12 -26.07 6.54 -10.05
C ASP A 12 -25.36 6.36 -8.71
N ASP A 13 -24.11 5.89 -8.72
CA ASP A 13 -23.32 5.68 -7.52
C ASP A 13 -23.08 7.00 -6.77
N ILE A 14 -22.74 8.11 -7.46
CA ILE A 14 -22.57 9.42 -6.82
C ILE A 14 -23.85 9.89 -6.12
N ARG A 15 -25.02 9.67 -6.73
CA ARG A 15 -26.31 10.02 -6.12
C ARG A 15 -26.61 9.14 -4.92
N ASN A 16 -26.33 7.84 -5.03
CA ASN A 16 -26.63 6.86 -3.99
C ASN A 16 -25.72 6.98 -2.78
N ILE A 17 -24.42 7.31 -2.94
CA ILE A 17 -23.47 7.44 -1.81
C ILE A 17 -23.97 8.43 -0.76
N LYS A 18 -24.59 9.55 -1.19
CA LYS A 18 -25.13 10.57 -0.29
C LYS A 18 -26.28 10.06 0.59
N ASN A 19 -26.96 9.01 0.16
CA ASN A 19 -28.14 8.45 0.83
C ASN A 19 -27.82 7.16 1.60
N ILE A 20 -26.58 6.65 1.52
CA ILE A 20 -26.18 5.47 2.29
C ILE A 20 -25.98 5.87 3.75
N SER A 21 -26.73 5.25 4.66
CA SER A 21 -26.41 5.29 6.08
C SER A 21 -25.22 4.36 6.36
N PRO A 22 -24.17 4.84 7.06
CA PRO A 22 -23.10 3.96 7.53
C PRO A 22 -23.66 2.98 8.57
N ASP A 23 -23.38 1.69 8.38
CA ASP A 23 -23.78 0.63 9.30
C ASP A 23 -22.64 0.36 10.29
N ILE A 24 -22.96 0.03 11.55
CA ILE A 24 -21.93 -0.29 12.54
C ILE A 24 -21.23 -1.60 12.16
N ILE A 25 -19.92 -1.56 11.91
CA ILE A 25 -19.13 -2.76 11.62
C ILE A 25 -18.81 -3.47 12.95
N PRO A 26 -19.09 -4.77 13.09
CA PRO A 26 -18.68 -5.53 14.26
C PRO A 26 -17.16 -5.48 14.45
N GLY A 27 -16.69 -5.11 15.65
CA GLY A 27 -15.27 -4.86 15.90
C GLY A 27 -14.35 -6.03 15.53
N ARG A 28 -14.76 -7.28 15.83
CA ARG A 28 -13.99 -8.49 15.44
C ARG A 28 -13.74 -8.56 13.94
N VAL A 29 -14.73 -8.17 13.14
CA VAL A 29 -14.64 -8.20 11.69
C VAL A 29 -13.78 -7.04 11.18
N TYR A 30 -13.99 -5.84 11.71
CA TYR A 30 -13.21 -4.65 11.37
C TYR A 30 -11.71 -4.83 11.66
N TYR A 31 -11.36 -5.07 12.93
CA TYR A 31 -9.97 -5.25 13.35
C TYR A 31 -9.35 -6.51 12.73
N GLY A 32 -10.11 -7.58 12.54
CA GLY A 32 -9.64 -8.80 11.88
C GLY A 32 -9.25 -8.57 10.42
N GLN A 33 -10.06 -7.81 9.67
CA GLN A 33 -9.72 -7.47 8.28
C GLN A 33 -8.55 -6.50 8.18
N LEU A 34 -8.49 -5.49 9.06
CA LEU A 34 -7.39 -4.55 9.11
C LEU A 34 -6.07 -5.26 9.46
N ALA A 35 -6.07 -6.13 10.47
CA ALA A 35 -4.92 -6.94 10.84
C ALA A 35 -4.48 -7.87 9.71
N LYS A 36 -5.41 -8.54 9.03
CA LYS A 36 -5.09 -9.40 7.88
C LYS A 36 -4.40 -8.63 6.75
N LEU A 37 -4.88 -7.43 6.44
CA LEU A 37 -4.28 -6.57 5.42
C LEU A 37 -2.92 -6.04 5.87
N GLY A 38 -2.82 -5.52 7.11
CA GLY A 38 -1.59 -5.02 7.70
C GLY A 38 -0.51 -6.10 7.73
N PHE A 39 -0.82 -7.29 8.24
CA PHE A 39 0.10 -8.42 8.26
C PHE A 39 0.52 -8.85 6.84
N GLY A 40 -0.42 -8.84 5.89
CA GLY A 40 -0.11 -9.15 4.49
C GLY A 40 0.82 -8.14 3.82
N PHE A 41 0.74 -6.85 4.18
CA PHE A 41 1.67 -5.82 3.72
C PHE A 41 3.01 -5.91 4.45
N TYR A 42 2.98 -6.09 5.77
CA TYR A 42 4.16 -6.27 6.61
C TYR A 42 5.09 -7.33 6.04
N TRP A 43 4.59 -8.54 5.75
CA TRP A 43 5.44 -9.62 5.22
C TRP A 43 6.05 -9.31 3.86
N LYS A 44 5.32 -8.60 2.98
CA LYS A 44 5.82 -8.25 1.66
C LYS A 44 6.90 -7.18 1.75
N ILE A 45 6.66 -6.14 2.55
CA ILE A 45 7.64 -5.08 2.81
C ILE A 45 8.87 -5.69 3.49
N LEU A 46 8.68 -6.57 4.48
CA LEU A 46 9.75 -7.28 5.17
C LEU A 46 10.66 -8.03 4.20
N LEU A 47 10.07 -8.80 3.30
CA LEU A 47 10.82 -9.55 2.30
C LEU A 47 11.61 -8.61 1.39
N ILE A 48 10.97 -7.57 0.86
CA ILE A 48 11.61 -6.60 -0.05
C ILE A 48 12.78 -5.89 0.64
N VAL A 49 12.53 -5.34 1.83
CA VAL A 49 13.50 -4.56 2.59
C VAL A 49 14.66 -5.42 3.08
N SER A 50 14.37 -6.61 3.62
CA SER A 50 15.41 -7.51 4.14
C SER A 50 16.32 -8.02 3.02
N LEU A 51 15.77 -8.33 1.83
CA LEU A 51 16.58 -8.72 0.68
C LEU A 51 17.50 -7.58 0.23
N ALA A 52 16.98 -6.36 0.15
CA ALA A 52 17.77 -5.19 -0.24
C ALA A 52 18.89 -4.88 0.76
N LEU A 53 18.59 -4.94 2.07
CA LEU A 53 19.57 -4.77 3.15
C LEU A 53 20.63 -5.88 3.12
N THR A 54 20.21 -7.14 3.00
CA THR A 54 21.12 -8.29 2.95
C THR A 54 22.08 -8.14 1.77
N TYR A 55 21.57 -7.73 0.61
CA TYR A 55 22.42 -7.49 -0.55
C TYR A 55 23.44 -6.38 -0.30
N SER A 56 22.98 -5.21 0.15
CA SER A 56 23.85 -4.05 0.44
C SER A 56 24.93 -4.39 1.48
N PHE A 57 24.58 -5.07 2.57
CA PHE A 57 25.51 -5.41 3.65
C PHE A 57 26.62 -6.37 3.20
N ASN A 58 26.33 -7.26 2.24
CA ASN A 58 27.27 -8.27 1.79
C ASN A 58 28.11 -7.84 0.58
N TYR A 59 27.55 -7.06 -0.33
CA TYR A 59 28.18 -6.76 -1.62
C TYR A 59 28.64 -5.31 -1.77
N ASN A 60 28.14 -4.39 -0.95
CA ASN A 60 28.55 -2.99 -0.97
C ASN A 60 29.37 -2.61 0.28
N SER A 61 29.70 -3.58 1.13
CA SER A 61 30.66 -3.40 2.23
C SER A 61 32.09 -3.49 1.70
N ASP A 62 33.05 -2.98 2.48
CA ASP A 62 34.47 -2.96 2.10
C ASP A 62 35.10 -4.36 1.98
N TYR A 63 34.36 -5.42 2.36
CA TYR A 63 34.79 -6.80 2.24
C TYR A 63 34.47 -7.36 0.85
N LEU A 64 35.49 -7.51 0.00
CA LEU A 64 35.36 -8.29 -1.23
C LEU A 64 35.14 -9.78 -0.88
N ARG A 65 33.88 -10.23 -0.96
CA ARG A 65 33.42 -11.62 -0.75
C ARG A 65 33.56 -12.10 0.71
N PRO A 66 32.63 -11.70 1.59
CA PRO A 66 32.59 -12.19 2.96
C PRO A 66 32.44 -13.73 3.01
N PRO A 67 33.05 -14.41 4.00
CA PRO A 67 32.86 -15.84 4.20
C PRO A 67 31.40 -16.12 4.64
N LEU A 68 30.93 -17.36 4.40
CA LEU A 68 29.54 -17.75 4.64
C LEU A 68 28.99 -17.38 6.04
N PRO A 69 29.73 -17.53 7.15
CA PRO A 69 29.26 -17.12 8.47
C PRO A 69 28.92 -15.61 8.54
N THR A 70 29.77 -14.76 7.96
CA THR A 70 29.56 -13.31 7.91
C THR A 70 28.34 -12.94 7.06
N ILE A 71 28.05 -13.73 6.02
CA ILE A 71 26.83 -13.55 5.21
C ILE A 71 25.58 -13.83 6.05
N LEU A 72 25.59 -14.90 6.83
CA LEU A 72 24.46 -15.28 7.69
C LEU A 72 24.23 -14.24 8.80
N ASP A 73 25.29 -13.76 9.44
CA ASP A 73 25.21 -12.72 10.48
C ASP A 73 24.65 -11.41 9.91
N SER A 74 25.11 -11.03 8.70
CA SER A 74 24.62 -9.84 8.00
C SER A 74 23.15 -10.00 7.57
N ALA A 75 22.75 -11.18 7.12
CA ALA A 75 21.36 -11.47 6.77
C ALA A 75 20.44 -11.45 7.99
N PHE A 76 20.90 -11.97 9.14
CA PHE A 76 20.14 -11.89 10.39
C PHE A 76 19.98 -10.45 10.87
N SER A 77 21.05 -9.67 10.80
CA SER A 77 21.03 -8.23 11.11
C SER A 77 20.08 -7.46 10.19
N ALA A 78 20.14 -7.74 8.88
CA ALA A 78 19.25 -7.18 7.88
C ALA A 78 17.77 -7.57 8.12
N LEU A 79 17.49 -8.79 8.60
CA LEU A 79 16.15 -9.23 8.94
C LEU A 79 15.59 -8.49 10.17
N ILE A 80 16.41 -8.26 11.21
CA ILE A 80 16.00 -7.50 12.40
C ILE A 80 15.69 -6.04 12.01
N ILE A 81 16.61 -5.38 11.31
CA ILE A 81 16.43 -3.99 10.87
C ILE A 81 15.25 -3.90 9.90
N GLY A 82 15.15 -4.83 8.95
CA GLY A 82 14.06 -4.93 8.00
C GLY A 82 12.71 -5.16 8.68
N SER A 83 12.66 -5.95 9.75
CA SER A 83 11.46 -6.17 10.57
C SER A 83 10.96 -4.87 11.19
N ILE A 84 11.85 -4.13 11.86
CA ILE A 84 11.51 -2.85 12.48
C ILE A 84 11.06 -1.83 11.42
N ALA A 85 11.81 -1.70 10.32
CA ALA A 85 11.48 -0.79 9.23
C ALA A 85 10.12 -1.14 8.60
N SER A 86 9.86 -2.42 8.35
CA SER A 86 8.60 -2.89 7.75
C SER A 86 7.41 -2.69 8.66
N LEU A 87 7.61 -2.83 9.98
CA LEU A 87 6.58 -2.53 10.97
C LEU A 87 6.22 -1.04 10.93
N ILE A 88 7.21 -0.15 10.94
CA ILE A 88 7.01 1.31 10.84
C ILE A 88 6.30 1.67 9.54
N MET A 89 6.77 1.17 8.39
CA MET A 89 6.16 1.42 7.09
C MET A 89 4.71 0.91 7.03
N THR A 90 4.43 -0.27 7.59
CA THR A 90 3.06 -0.80 7.66
C THR A 90 2.17 0.04 8.55
N PHE A 91 2.71 0.55 9.66
CA PHE A 91 1.98 1.45 10.56
C PHE A 91 1.62 2.77 9.86
N LEU A 92 2.54 3.34 9.08
CA LEU A 92 2.26 4.53 8.26
C LEU A 92 1.19 4.27 7.19
N LEU A 93 1.04 3.02 6.73
CA LEU A 93 0.01 2.59 5.79
C LEU A 93 -1.33 2.26 6.47
N ILE A 94 -1.48 2.42 7.79
CA ILE A 94 -2.71 2.03 8.48
C ILE A 94 -3.94 2.81 7.98
N ASN A 95 -3.78 4.11 7.70
CA ASN A 95 -4.85 4.97 7.21
C ASN A 95 -5.40 4.52 5.84
N PRO A 96 -4.56 4.35 4.79
CA PRO A 96 -5.06 3.86 3.50
C PRO A 96 -5.61 2.42 3.58
N LEU A 97 -5.04 1.57 4.45
CA LEU A 97 -5.60 0.22 4.68
C LEU A 97 -6.97 0.29 5.36
N ASN A 98 -7.15 1.19 6.32
CA ASN A 98 -8.44 1.40 6.98
C ASN A 98 -9.51 1.89 6.00
N MET A 99 -9.19 2.86 5.14
CA MET A 99 -10.11 3.29 4.08
C MET A 99 -10.58 2.13 3.20
N LEU A 100 -9.68 1.20 2.87
CA LEU A 100 -10.02 0.03 2.08
C LEU A 100 -11.00 -0.90 2.82
N VAL A 101 -10.81 -1.10 4.13
CA VAL A 101 -11.74 -1.88 4.96
C VAL A 101 -13.11 -1.20 5.02
N LEU A 102 -13.14 0.11 5.29
CA LEU A 102 -14.38 0.89 5.37
C LEU A 102 -15.13 0.89 4.05
N PHE A 103 -14.43 1.07 2.92
CA PHE A 103 -15.01 0.98 1.59
C PHE A 103 -15.63 -0.41 1.34
N ARG A 104 -14.88 -1.46 1.69
CA ARG A 104 -15.33 -2.84 1.50
C ARG A 104 -16.62 -3.15 2.26
N PHE A 105 -16.76 -2.62 3.46
CA PHE A 105 -17.95 -2.85 4.28
C PHE A 105 -19.14 -1.99 3.87
N HIS A 106 -18.93 -0.69 3.72
CA HIS A 106 -20.03 0.25 3.56
C HIS A 106 -20.48 0.41 2.11
N LEU A 107 -19.57 0.24 1.15
CA LEU A 107 -19.77 0.73 -0.23
C LEU A 107 -19.66 -0.39 -1.28
N GLU A 108 -18.82 -1.42 -1.08
CA GLU A 108 -18.63 -2.49 -2.08
C GLU A 108 -19.95 -3.08 -2.60
N LYS A 109 -20.85 -3.44 -1.68
CA LYS A 109 -22.12 -4.10 -2.02
C LYS A 109 -23.24 -3.14 -2.40
N LYS A 110 -23.11 -1.86 -2.05
CA LYS A 110 -24.13 -0.83 -2.27
C LYS A 110 -23.90 -0.03 -3.57
N LEU A 111 -22.71 -0.15 -4.17
CA LEU A 111 -22.34 0.55 -5.42
C LEU A 111 -22.29 -0.40 -6.62
N LYS A 112 -22.82 0.05 -7.76
CA LYS A 112 -22.73 -0.68 -9.04
C LYS A 112 -21.28 -0.80 -9.50
N THR A 113 -20.43 0.19 -9.19
CA THR A 113 -18.99 0.19 -9.51
C THR A 113 -18.12 -0.38 -8.38
N GLY A 114 -18.70 -0.84 -7.27
CA GLY A 114 -17.97 -1.27 -6.07
C GLY A 114 -16.91 -2.36 -6.34
N GLY A 115 -17.26 -3.38 -7.14
CA GLY A 115 -16.32 -4.43 -7.53
C GLY A 115 -15.18 -3.93 -8.42
N LEU A 116 -15.43 -2.92 -9.26
CA LEU A 116 -14.40 -2.30 -10.10
C LEU A 116 -13.45 -1.44 -9.24
N LEU A 117 -13.99 -0.70 -8.27
CA LEU A 117 -13.22 0.07 -7.30
C LEU A 117 -12.29 -0.82 -6.47
N ILE A 118 -12.74 -1.98 -5.99
CA ILE A 118 -11.86 -2.92 -5.26
C ILE A 118 -10.74 -3.45 -6.13
N LYS A 119 -11.00 -3.76 -7.40
CA LYS A 119 -9.95 -4.16 -8.33
C LYS A 119 -8.91 -3.05 -8.48
N LYS A 120 -9.34 -1.79 -8.55
CA LYS A 120 -8.44 -0.64 -8.59
C LYS A 120 -7.68 -0.48 -7.27
N PHE A 121 -8.32 -0.56 -6.10
CA PHE A 121 -7.63 -0.52 -4.80
C PHE A 121 -6.56 -1.62 -4.64
N LYS A 122 -6.82 -2.83 -5.14
CA LYS A 122 -5.79 -3.88 -5.18
C LYS A 122 -4.63 -3.51 -6.10
N LEU A 123 -4.93 -2.92 -7.26
CA LEU A 123 -3.91 -2.41 -8.18
C LEU A 123 -3.07 -1.31 -7.52
N ILE A 124 -3.66 -0.41 -6.73
CA ILE A 124 -2.94 0.60 -5.93
C ILE A 124 -1.87 -0.06 -5.07
N GLY A 125 -2.26 -1.09 -4.30
CA GLY A 125 -1.33 -1.83 -3.44
C GLY A 125 -0.22 -2.55 -4.21
N ILE A 126 -0.54 -3.09 -5.40
CA ILE A 126 0.46 -3.73 -6.27
C ILE A 126 1.43 -2.71 -6.82
N VAL A 127 0.95 -1.59 -7.38
CA VAL A 127 1.80 -0.51 -7.92
C VAL A 127 2.72 0.03 -6.84
N TYR A 128 2.19 0.25 -5.63
CA TYR A 128 2.99 0.65 -4.47
C TYR A 128 4.13 -0.31 -4.19
N LEU A 129 3.83 -1.60 -4.06
CA LEU A 129 4.85 -2.62 -3.79
C LEU A 129 5.84 -2.77 -4.94
N SER A 130 5.40 -2.63 -6.19
CA SER A 130 6.27 -2.70 -7.37
C SER A 130 7.26 -1.54 -7.40
N VAL A 131 6.78 -0.31 -7.16
CA VAL A 131 7.66 0.88 -7.12
C VAL A 131 8.59 0.81 -5.92
N LEU A 132 8.10 0.38 -4.75
CA LEU A 132 8.93 0.16 -3.57
C LEU A 132 10.03 -0.88 -3.85
N THR A 133 9.68 -2.02 -4.46
CA THR A 133 10.65 -3.05 -4.83
C THR A 133 11.70 -2.50 -5.79
N PHE A 134 11.28 -1.74 -6.80
CA PHE A 134 12.20 -1.12 -7.76
C PHE A 134 13.24 -0.22 -7.05
N PHE A 135 12.79 0.69 -6.18
CA PHE A 135 13.71 1.57 -5.45
C PHE A 135 14.56 0.83 -4.42
N CYS A 136 13.99 -0.12 -3.68
CA CYS A 136 14.74 -0.93 -2.73
C CYS A 136 15.83 -1.75 -3.42
N LEU A 137 15.56 -2.33 -4.60
CA LEU A 137 16.58 -3.02 -5.38
C LEU A 137 17.64 -2.05 -5.88
N LEU A 138 17.23 -0.93 -6.48
CA LEU A 138 18.15 0.11 -6.96
C LEU A 138 19.10 0.57 -5.85
N PHE A 139 18.56 0.92 -4.68
CA PHE A 139 19.38 1.32 -3.55
C PHE A 139 20.17 0.16 -2.96
N GLY A 140 19.62 -1.06 -2.93
CA GLY A 140 20.36 -2.25 -2.53
C GLY A 140 21.62 -2.47 -3.37
N PHE A 141 21.56 -2.24 -4.69
CA PHE A 141 22.71 -2.39 -5.58
C PHE A 141 23.77 -1.30 -5.45
N PHE A 142 23.40 -0.07 -5.13
CA PHE A 142 24.32 1.08 -5.18
C PHE A 142 24.67 1.71 -3.82
N ALA A 143 23.81 1.53 -2.81
CA ALA A 143 23.97 2.19 -1.53
C ALA A 143 24.87 1.38 -0.60
N LYS A 144 25.79 2.07 0.08
CA LYS A 144 26.55 1.50 1.18
C LYS A 144 25.65 1.19 2.39
N PRO A 145 26.04 0.23 3.25
CA PRO A 145 25.25 -0.17 4.42
C PRO A 145 24.83 1.00 5.32
N GLU A 146 25.70 2.00 5.51
CA GLU A 146 25.48 3.10 6.45
C GLU A 146 24.36 4.04 6.02
N VAL A 147 24.15 4.19 4.71
CA VAL A 147 23.13 5.10 4.14
C VAL A 147 21.85 4.37 3.73
N MET A 148 21.85 3.04 3.76
CA MET A 148 20.75 2.22 3.25
C MET A 148 19.44 2.48 4.00
N ILE A 149 19.47 2.71 5.31
CA ILE A 149 18.27 3.03 6.09
C ILE A 149 17.61 4.34 5.60
N GLY A 150 18.40 5.37 5.32
CA GLY A 150 17.90 6.63 4.76
C GLY A 150 17.31 6.43 3.37
N MET A 151 17.95 5.59 2.55
CA MET A 151 17.46 5.25 1.21
C MET A 151 16.15 4.43 1.25
N LEU A 152 15.96 3.57 2.24
CA LEU A 152 14.70 2.83 2.45
C LEU A 152 13.54 3.78 2.79
N LEU A 153 13.79 4.77 3.66
CA LEU A 153 12.78 5.80 3.95
C LEU A 153 12.44 6.60 2.69
N PHE A 154 13.45 6.94 1.90
CA PHE A 154 13.25 7.65 0.63
C PHE A 154 12.48 6.79 -0.38
N ALA A 155 12.79 5.50 -0.51
CA ALA A 155 12.07 4.54 -1.33
C ALA A 155 10.59 4.43 -0.93
N PHE A 156 10.31 4.39 0.37
CA PHE A 156 8.95 4.38 0.90
C PHE A 156 8.17 5.63 0.44
N VAL A 157 8.71 6.82 0.68
CA VAL A 157 8.07 8.09 0.31
C VAL A 157 7.87 8.19 -1.21
N LEU A 158 8.91 7.87 -2.00
CA LEU A 158 8.83 7.89 -3.46
C LEU A 158 7.80 6.89 -3.99
N SER A 159 7.69 5.70 -3.39
CA SER A 159 6.68 4.73 -3.81
C SER A 159 5.27 5.25 -3.55
N GLY A 160 5.04 5.95 -2.43
CA GLY A 160 3.77 6.63 -2.14
C GLY A 160 3.45 7.71 -3.17
N LEU A 161 4.40 8.60 -3.45
CA LEU A 161 4.25 9.69 -4.43
C LEU A 161 3.98 9.14 -5.84
N ALA A 162 4.82 8.22 -6.32
CA ALA A 162 4.65 7.59 -7.63
C ALA A 162 3.29 6.88 -7.74
N THR A 163 2.90 6.13 -6.70
CA THR A 163 1.61 5.44 -6.66
C THR A 163 0.47 6.42 -6.77
N SER A 164 0.46 7.50 -5.97
CA SER A 164 -0.57 8.54 -6.03
C SER A 164 -0.67 9.18 -7.42
N PHE A 165 0.46 9.42 -8.08
CA PHE A 165 0.51 9.98 -9.42
C PHE A 165 -0.10 9.03 -10.46
N PHE A 166 0.32 7.76 -10.48
CA PHE A 166 -0.21 6.76 -11.41
C PHE A 166 -1.71 6.53 -11.23
N ILE A 167 -2.18 6.54 -9.99
CA ILE A 167 -3.60 6.36 -9.67
C ILE A 167 -4.41 7.55 -10.12
N LYS A 168 -3.93 8.78 -9.89
CA LYS A 168 -4.61 9.98 -10.34
C LYS A 168 -4.79 9.98 -11.85
N LEU A 169 -3.78 9.54 -12.60
CA LEU A 169 -3.88 9.38 -14.06
C LEU A 169 -4.92 8.32 -14.46
N GLU A 170 -4.89 7.16 -13.81
CA GLU A 170 -5.81 6.06 -14.13
C GLU A 170 -7.27 6.39 -13.74
N LEU A 171 -7.49 7.06 -12.61
CA LEU A 171 -8.81 7.50 -12.17
C LEU A 171 -9.37 8.60 -13.09
N ASN A 172 -8.54 9.55 -13.51
CA ASN A 172 -8.93 10.58 -14.47
C ASN A 172 -9.28 10.00 -15.83
N ARG A 173 -8.49 9.01 -16.32
CA ARG A 173 -8.77 8.32 -17.58
C ARG A 173 -10.13 7.63 -17.59
N ILE A 174 -10.55 7.08 -16.45
CA ILE A 174 -11.80 6.31 -16.34
C ILE A 174 -12.97 7.19 -15.86
N GLY A 175 -12.72 8.44 -15.45
CA GLY A 175 -13.74 9.35 -14.90
C GLY A 175 -14.21 8.96 -13.49
N LEU A 176 -13.42 8.16 -12.77
CA LEU A 176 -13.72 7.69 -11.41
C LEU A 176 -13.17 8.63 -10.33
N SER A 177 -12.45 9.68 -10.69
CA SER A 177 -11.88 10.65 -9.73
C SER A 177 -12.97 11.28 -8.87
N THR A 178 -14.08 11.71 -9.46
CA THR A 178 -15.22 12.29 -8.73
C THR A 178 -15.87 11.29 -7.77
N VAL A 179 -15.97 10.01 -8.16
CA VAL A 179 -16.49 8.96 -7.27
C VAL A 179 -15.55 8.75 -6.09
N TYR A 180 -14.24 8.72 -6.35
CA TYR A 180 -13.22 8.59 -5.31
C TYR A 180 -13.28 9.75 -4.30
N ASP A 181 -13.46 10.99 -4.76
CA ASP A 181 -13.58 12.16 -3.89
C ASP A 181 -14.82 12.08 -3.00
N VAL A 182 -15.98 11.71 -3.55
CA VAL A 182 -17.23 11.54 -2.78
C VAL A 182 -17.11 10.37 -1.79
N ILE A 183 -16.44 9.28 -2.16
CA ILE A 183 -16.14 8.17 -1.23
C ILE A 183 -15.27 8.66 -0.09
N ASN A 184 -14.23 9.44 -0.39
CA ASN A 184 -13.29 9.95 0.60
C ASN A 184 -14.01 10.87 1.60
N GLU A 185 -14.88 11.75 1.12
CA GLU A 185 -15.74 12.59 1.96
C GLU A 185 -16.67 11.76 2.85
N PHE A 186 -17.33 10.73 2.29
CA PHE A 186 -18.20 9.83 3.03
C PHE A 186 -17.45 9.06 4.14
N VAL A 187 -16.27 8.51 3.82
CA VAL A 187 -15.46 7.74 4.77
C VAL A 187 -14.90 8.65 5.87
N ASN A 188 -14.46 9.86 5.54
CA ASN A 188 -14.00 10.83 6.54
C ASN A 188 -15.15 11.24 7.47
N LYS A 189 -16.36 11.45 6.94
CA LYS A 189 -17.54 11.74 7.76
C LYS A 189 -17.91 10.56 8.69
N SER A 190 -17.77 9.33 8.20
CA SER A 190 -18.00 8.12 9.01
C SER A 190 -17.00 7.98 10.16
N ASN A 191 -15.74 8.43 9.98
CA ASN A 191 -14.74 8.42 11.06
C ASN A 191 -14.97 9.47 12.15
N HIS A 192 -15.89 10.42 11.95
CA HIS A 192 -16.23 11.50 12.90
C HIS A 192 -17.55 11.25 13.65
N LEU A 193 -18.23 10.13 13.41
CA LEU A 193 -19.43 9.67 14.12
C LEU A 193 -19.05 8.60 15.16
#